data_AF-A0A315ZZQ3-F1
#
_entry.id   AF-A0A315ZZQ3-F1
#
_cell.length_a   1.000
_cell.length_b   1.000
_cell.length_c   1.000
_cell.angle_alpha   90.00
_cell.angle_beta   90.00
_cell.angle_gamma   90.00
#
_symmetry.space_group_name_H-M   'P 1'
#
loop_
_entity.id
_entity.type
_entity.pdbx_description
1 polymer ?
#
loop_
_entity_poly.entity_id
_entity_poly.type
_entity_poly.pdbx_seq_one_letter_code
_entity_poly.pdbx_strand_id
1 'polypeptide(L)'
;MNNDPRGTMVQQGNIMRIDNAFVEDVTCFNNSNGHMLVSYSVPGRNNTNSIQTIRLNLNRGTTVLNSFGQNICPCCIQEGMWVNVVFSARMTMSIPPQSNALLVVVRRSPRPSSSVTTGRIVLIDFDNNFLITQDPNNRNNQTKFIITNTTSIRNRFGAPIRFSALHPGQMVRITHANFQTASIPPQTTAFHIQLI
;
A
#
# COMPACT_ATOMS: atom_id res chain seq x y z
N MET A 1 -13.32 -3.55 -12.06
CA MET A 1 -12.29 -4.62 -12.09
C MET A 1 -11.52 -4.52 -10.79
N ASN A 2 -11.82 -5.39 -9.83
CA ASN A 2 -11.06 -5.48 -8.57
C ASN A 2 -9.76 -6.23 -8.88
N ASN A 3 -8.71 -5.51 -9.25
CA ASN A 3 -7.37 -6.08 -9.35
C ASN A 3 -6.81 -6.22 -7.93
N ASP A 4 -7.31 -7.21 -7.18
CA ASP A 4 -6.67 -7.62 -5.94
C ASP A 4 -5.23 -8.00 -6.26
N PRO A 5 -4.22 -7.35 -5.66
CA PRO A 5 -2.85 -7.58 -6.05
C PRO A 5 -2.26 -8.84 -5.39
N ARG A 6 -3.00 -9.57 -4.54
CA ARG A 6 -2.53 -10.83 -3.91
C ARG A 6 -1.99 -11.81 -4.94
N GLY A 7 -0.76 -12.27 -4.75
CA GLY A 7 -0.18 -13.31 -5.58
C GLY A 7 -0.66 -14.71 -5.21
N THR A 8 -0.29 -15.67 -6.05
CA THR A 8 -0.64 -17.09 -5.89
C THR A 8 0.46 -17.84 -5.15
N MET A 9 0.07 -18.93 -4.47
CA MET A 9 1.04 -19.85 -3.87
C MET A 9 1.68 -20.71 -4.97
N VAL A 10 3.01 -20.76 -4.99
CA VAL A 10 3.80 -21.53 -5.96
C VAL A 10 4.74 -22.47 -5.21
N GLN A 11 4.74 -23.74 -5.60
CA GLN A 11 5.65 -24.75 -5.04
C GLN A 11 6.96 -24.81 -5.83
N GLN A 12 8.09 -24.88 -5.14
CA GLN A 12 9.42 -25.06 -5.71
C GLN A 12 10.19 -26.10 -4.88
N GLY A 13 10.05 -27.38 -5.23
CA GLY A 13 10.62 -28.47 -4.44
C GLY A 13 10.04 -28.53 -3.03
N ASN A 14 10.91 -28.40 -2.02
CA ASN A 14 10.54 -28.48 -0.59
C ASN A 14 10.09 -27.14 0.01
N ILE A 15 10.04 -26.08 -0.79
CA ILE A 15 9.59 -24.76 -0.35
C ILE A 15 8.36 -24.31 -1.15
N MET A 16 7.63 -23.40 -0.53
CA MET A 16 6.49 -22.69 -1.11
C MET A 16 6.82 -21.21 -1.10
N ARG A 17 6.28 -20.50 -2.07
CA ARG A 17 6.46 -19.07 -2.23
C ARG A 17 5.12 -18.41 -2.51
N ILE A 18 4.86 -17.29 -1.83
CA ILE A 18 3.77 -16.39 -2.20
C ILE A 18 4.40 -15.01 -2.38
N ASP A 19 4.25 -14.47 -3.59
CA ASP A 19 4.55 -13.06 -3.83
C ASP A 19 3.34 -12.23 -3.45
N ASN A 20 3.57 -11.07 -2.87
CA ASN A 20 2.53 -10.11 -2.55
C ASN A 20 1.39 -10.73 -1.73
N ALA A 21 1.72 -11.49 -0.68
CA ALA A 21 0.74 -11.91 0.32
C ALA A 21 0.35 -10.70 1.19
N PHE A 22 -0.90 -10.62 1.60
CA PHE A 22 -1.36 -9.58 2.52
C PHE A 22 -1.34 -10.11 3.95
N VAL A 23 -0.82 -9.32 4.88
CA VAL A 23 -0.76 -9.67 6.31
C VAL A 23 -2.11 -9.33 6.94
N GLU A 24 -2.89 -10.37 7.25
CA GLU A 24 -4.22 -10.26 7.87
C GLU A 24 -4.12 -10.10 9.39
N ASP A 25 -3.12 -10.72 10.02
CA ASP A 25 -2.88 -10.63 11.47
C ASP A 25 -1.43 -11.01 11.80
N VAL A 26 -0.89 -10.48 12.90
CA VAL A 26 0.43 -10.82 13.43
C VAL A 26 0.39 -10.94 14.94
N THR A 27 0.77 -12.11 15.44
CA THR A 27 1.06 -12.30 16.86
C THR A 27 2.56 -12.49 17.05
N CYS A 28 3.18 -11.55 17.76
CA CYS A 28 4.57 -11.65 18.14
C CYS A 28 4.69 -11.98 19.64
N PHE A 29 5.39 -13.04 19.99
CA PHE A 29 5.66 -13.40 21.39
C PHE A 29 6.95 -12.73 21.91
N ASN A 30 7.93 -12.57 21.02
CA ASN A 30 9.19 -11.87 21.25
C ASN A 30 9.88 -11.59 19.91
N ASN A 31 11.02 -10.88 19.93
CA ASN A 31 11.79 -10.52 18.74
C ASN A 31 12.40 -11.71 17.95
N SER A 32 12.04 -12.96 18.26
CA SER A 32 12.48 -14.14 17.53
C SER A 32 11.38 -15.17 17.28
N ASN A 33 10.19 -15.01 17.87
CA ASN A 33 9.12 -16.00 17.78
C ASN A 33 7.77 -15.34 17.68
N GLY A 34 6.92 -15.91 16.83
CA GLY A 34 5.57 -15.43 16.60
C GLY A 34 4.90 -16.25 15.52
N HIS A 35 3.78 -15.74 15.04
CA HIS A 35 3.16 -16.21 13.82
C HIS A 35 2.44 -15.06 13.15
N MET A 36 2.27 -15.18 11.84
CA MET A 36 1.51 -14.25 11.03
C MET A 36 0.49 -15.01 10.21
N LEU A 37 -0.71 -14.46 10.10
CA LEU A 37 -1.72 -14.92 9.17
C LEU A 37 -1.57 -14.10 7.88
N VAL A 38 -1.35 -14.79 6.76
CA VAL A 38 -1.32 -14.14 5.46
C VAL A 38 -2.38 -14.68 4.54
N SER A 39 -2.88 -13.82 3.66
CA SER A 39 -3.81 -14.18 2.61
C SER A 39 -3.17 -14.08 1.22
N TYR A 40 -3.63 -14.97 0.35
CA TYR A 40 -3.12 -15.15 -1.01
C TYR A 40 -4.27 -15.50 -1.96
N SER A 41 -4.04 -15.27 -3.25
CA SER A 41 -5.04 -15.56 -4.27
C SER A 41 -4.95 -17.01 -4.73
N VAL A 42 -6.10 -17.65 -4.89
CA VAL A 42 -6.25 -18.97 -5.51
C VAL A 42 -7.10 -18.82 -6.77
N PRO A 43 -6.52 -19.03 -7.96
CA PRO A 43 -7.25 -18.98 -9.21
C PRO A 43 -8.34 -20.06 -9.23
N GLY A 44 -9.59 -19.64 -9.38
CA GLY A 44 -10.74 -20.53 -9.55
C GLY A 44 -11.12 -20.72 -11.02
N ARG A 45 -12.20 -21.46 -11.27
CA ARG A 45 -12.78 -21.57 -12.62
C ARG A 45 -13.43 -20.24 -13.02
N ASN A 46 -13.50 -19.96 -14.33
CA ASN A 46 -14.14 -18.76 -14.88
C ASN A 46 -13.58 -17.41 -14.38
N ASN A 47 -12.26 -17.32 -14.16
CA ASN A 47 -11.59 -16.08 -13.75
C ASN A 47 -12.08 -15.52 -12.39
N THR A 48 -12.67 -16.37 -11.56
CA THR A 48 -13.01 -16.05 -10.17
C THR A 48 -11.82 -16.38 -9.29
N ASN A 49 -11.21 -15.35 -8.71
CA ASN A 49 -10.15 -15.55 -7.73
C ASN A 49 -10.78 -15.66 -6.34
N SER A 50 -10.44 -16.72 -5.61
CA SER A 50 -10.78 -16.82 -4.19
C SER A 50 -9.58 -16.40 -3.35
N ILE A 51 -9.84 -15.88 -2.15
CA ILE A 51 -8.81 -15.52 -1.19
C ILE A 51 -8.75 -16.65 -0.16
N GLN A 52 -7.55 -17.19 0.04
CA GLN A 52 -7.29 -18.17 1.09
C GLN A 52 -6.24 -17.64 2.05
N THR A 53 -6.21 -18.20 3.25
CA THR A 53 -5.27 -17.83 4.29
C THR A 53 -4.35 -19.00 4.66
N ILE A 54 -3.14 -18.67 5.10
CA ILE A 54 -2.19 -19.60 5.67
C ILE A 54 -1.52 -18.91 6.86
N ARG A 55 -1.35 -19.65 7.96
CA ARG A 55 -0.59 -19.17 9.12
C ARG A 55 0.87 -19.58 8.97
N LEU A 56 1.77 -18.60 9.05
CA LEU A 56 3.20 -18.80 8.98
C LEU A 56 3.83 -18.61 10.36
N ASN A 57 4.46 -19.66 10.87
CA ASN A 57 5.18 -19.63 12.14
C ASN A 57 6.53 -18.95 11.92
N LEU A 58 6.80 -17.93 12.73
CA LEU A 58 8.05 -17.17 12.76
C LEU A 58 8.88 -17.68 13.93
N ASN A 59 10.12 -18.08 13.65
CA ASN A 59 11.04 -18.60 14.67
C ASN A 59 12.47 -18.09 14.41
N ARG A 60 13.44 -18.53 15.23
CA ARG A 60 14.85 -18.12 15.12
C ARG A 60 15.48 -18.41 13.74
N GLY A 61 14.95 -19.36 12.98
CA GLY A 61 15.40 -19.68 11.63
C GLY A 61 14.73 -18.84 10.53
N THR A 62 13.76 -17.99 10.87
CA THR A 62 13.09 -17.11 9.91
C THR A 62 13.90 -15.83 9.71
N THR A 63 14.29 -15.56 8.46
CA THR A 63 14.89 -14.28 8.09
C THR A 63 13.78 -13.28 7.75
N VAL A 64 13.78 -12.09 8.36
CA VAL A 64 12.80 -11.04 8.07
C VAL A 64 13.53 -9.80 7.56
N LEU A 65 13.22 -9.40 6.32
CA LEU A 65 13.83 -8.26 5.65
C LEU A 65 12.81 -7.16 5.42
N ASN A 66 13.24 -5.91 5.53
CA ASN A 66 12.47 -4.78 5.03
C ASN A 66 12.62 -4.62 3.50
N SER A 67 11.94 -3.62 2.93
CA SER A 67 12.00 -3.34 1.50
C SER A 67 13.37 -2.90 0.95
N PHE A 68 14.34 -2.64 1.83
CA PHE A 68 15.73 -2.29 1.50
C PHE A 68 16.68 -3.48 1.67
N GLY A 69 16.17 -4.68 2.00
CA GLY A 69 16.98 -5.86 2.24
C GLY A 69 17.68 -5.89 3.61
N GLN A 70 17.30 -5.01 4.54
CA GLN A 70 17.87 -4.98 5.89
C GLN A 70 17.07 -5.89 6.82
N ASN A 71 17.77 -6.60 7.71
CA ASN A 71 17.12 -7.40 8.74
C ASN A 71 16.29 -6.54 9.69
N ILE A 72 15.06 -6.97 9.97
CA ILE A 72 14.16 -6.38 10.96
C ILE A 72 13.65 -7.45 11.90
N CYS A 73 13.07 -7.03 13.02
CA CYS A 73 12.46 -7.94 13.97
C CYS A 73 11.16 -8.56 13.44
N PRO A 74 10.79 -9.80 13.79
CA PRO A 74 9.46 -10.35 13.50
C PRO A 74 8.32 -9.48 14.02
N CYS A 75 8.47 -8.86 15.20
CA CYS A 75 7.47 -7.94 15.77
C CYS A 75 7.36 -6.61 15.00
N CYS A 76 8.25 -6.36 14.04
CA CYS A 76 8.24 -5.17 13.20
C CYS A 76 7.28 -5.34 12.00
N ILE A 77 6.80 -6.57 11.74
CA ILE A 77 5.73 -6.85 10.79
C ILE A 77 4.41 -6.43 11.43
N GLN A 78 3.59 -5.69 10.68
CA GLN A 78 2.29 -5.22 11.14
C GLN A 78 1.19 -5.74 10.22
N GLU A 79 -0.01 -5.87 10.78
CA GLU A 79 -1.24 -6.05 10.01
C GLU A 79 -1.35 -4.98 8.90
N GLY A 80 -1.85 -5.37 7.74
CA GLY A 80 -1.99 -4.48 6.58
C GLY A 80 -0.73 -4.34 5.72
N MET A 81 0.40 -4.88 6.15
CA MET A 81 1.60 -4.95 5.32
C MET A 81 1.43 -5.97 4.18
N TRP A 82 2.21 -5.76 3.12
CA TRP A 82 2.34 -6.73 2.04
C TRP A 82 3.71 -7.37 2.13
N VAL A 83 3.79 -8.67 1.91
CA VAL A 83 5.01 -9.45 2.08
C VAL A 83 5.22 -10.38 0.91
N ASN A 84 6.49 -10.63 0.57
CA ASN A 84 6.86 -11.83 -0.16
C ASN A 84 7.34 -12.85 0.87
N VAL A 85 6.81 -14.07 0.81
CA VAL A 85 7.12 -15.11 1.79
C VAL A 85 7.63 -16.36 1.10
N VAL A 86 8.66 -16.96 1.70
CA VAL A 86 9.14 -18.30 1.40
C VAL A 86 9.02 -19.13 2.67
N PHE A 87 8.43 -20.31 2.57
CA PHE A 87 8.11 -21.16 3.71
C PHE A 87 8.20 -22.63 3.33
N SER A 88 8.20 -23.51 4.33
CA SER A 88 8.26 -24.96 4.12
C SER A 88 7.03 -25.47 3.36
N ALA A 89 7.23 -26.38 2.41
CA ALA A 89 6.13 -27.13 1.76
C ALA A 89 5.45 -28.14 2.70
N ARG A 90 6.08 -28.46 3.83
CA ARG A 90 5.45 -29.27 4.89
C ARG A 90 4.48 -28.39 5.68
N MET A 91 3.19 -28.61 5.48
CA MET A 91 2.10 -27.89 6.15
C MET A 91 1.31 -28.81 7.08
N THR A 92 0.66 -28.22 8.08
CA THR A 92 -0.33 -28.90 8.92
C THR A 92 -1.67 -29.05 8.20
N MET A 93 -2.45 -30.07 8.57
CA MET A 93 -3.84 -30.26 8.11
C MET A 93 -4.87 -29.44 8.91
N SER A 94 -4.47 -28.30 9.49
CA SER A 94 -5.39 -27.42 10.23
C SER A 94 -6.10 -26.43 9.29
N ILE A 95 -7.06 -25.69 9.83
CA ILE A 95 -7.75 -24.60 9.13
C ILE A 95 -7.53 -23.30 9.93
N PRO A 96 -6.82 -22.29 9.39
CA PRO A 96 -6.02 -22.36 8.15
C PRO A 96 -4.82 -23.33 8.30
N PRO A 97 -4.25 -23.81 7.18
CA PRO A 97 -3.01 -24.57 7.20
C PRO A 97 -1.89 -23.75 7.85
N GLN A 98 -0.93 -24.43 8.48
CA GLN A 98 0.22 -23.78 9.10
C GLN A 98 1.52 -24.33 8.55
N SER A 99 2.54 -23.47 8.43
CA SER A 99 3.90 -23.86 8.03
C SER A 99 4.95 -22.95 8.66
N ASN A 100 6.20 -23.40 8.70
CA ASN A 100 7.33 -22.59 9.17
C ASN A 100 7.82 -21.65 8.06
N ALA A 101 7.89 -20.35 8.37
CA ALA A 101 8.48 -19.36 7.48
C ALA A 101 10.00 -19.48 7.47
N LEU A 102 10.58 -19.36 6.28
CA LEU A 102 12.03 -19.35 6.05
C LEU A 102 12.51 -17.92 5.78
N LEU A 103 11.80 -17.20 4.92
CA LEU A 103 12.08 -15.81 4.57
C LEU A 103 10.78 -15.01 4.47
N VAL A 104 10.76 -13.84 5.08
CA VAL A 104 9.70 -12.84 4.94
C VAL A 104 10.34 -11.54 4.47
N VAL A 105 9.90 -11.01 3.34
CA VAL A 105 10.35 -9.71 2.84
C VAL A 105 9.17 -8.76 2.86
N VAL A 106 9.19 -7.82 3.81
CA VAL A 106 8.19 -6.75 3.89
C VAL A 106 8.33 -5.85 2.68
N ARG A 107 7.27 -5.80 1.89
CA ARG A 107 7.15 -4.85 0.80
C ARG A 107 6.77 -3.50 1.37
N ARG A 108 7.21 -2.43 0.70
CA ARG A 108 6.46 -1.18 0.79
C ARG A 108 5.02 -1.50 0.39
N SER A 109 4.04 -1.04 1.17
CA SER A 109 2.63 -1.16 0.81
C SER A 109 2.49 -0.85 -0.69
N PRO A 110 1.73 -1.65 -1.47
CA PRO A 110 1.41 -1.33 -2.84
C PRO A 110 0.95 0.12 -2.80
N ARG A 111 1.72 1.01 -3.44
CA ARG A 111 1.26 2.39 -3.56
C ARG A 111 -0.12 2.27 -4.19
N PRO A 112 -1.16 2.90 -3.62
CA PRO A 112 -2.46 2.92 -4.27
C PRO A 112 -2.22 3.36 -5.70
N SER A 113 -2.84 2.66 -6.65
CA SER A 113 -2.77 3.06 -8.05
C SER A 113 -3.05 4.56 -8.12
N SER A 114 -2.15 5.28 -8.77
CA SER A 114 -2.12 6.73 -8.70
C SER A 114 -2.40 7.34 -10.05
N SER A 115 -3.20 8.40 -10.05
CA SER A 115 -3.41 9.25 -11.21
C SER A 115 -2.66 10.57 -11.04
N VAL A 116 -2.43 11.27 -12.14
CA VAL A 116 -1.82 12.60 -12.14
C VAL A 116 -2.81 13.60 -12.70
N THR A 117 -3.13 14.62 -11.92
CA THR A 117 -3.95 15.75 -12.34
C THR A 117 -3.10 17.01 -12.35
N THR A 118 -3.19 17.79 -13.41
CA THR A 118 -2.59 19.12 -13.46
C THR A 118 -3.71 20.15 -13.42
N GLY A 119 -3.62 21.11 -12.50
CA GLY A 119 -4.69 22.08 -12.30
C GLY A 119 -4.22 23.35 -11.61
N ARG A 120 -5.05 24.37 -11.69
CA ARG A 120 -4.86 25.62 -10.96
C ARG A 120 -5.52 25.51 -9.60
N ILE A 121 -4.82 25.83 -8.53
CA ILE A 121 -5.42 25.91 -7.19
C ILE A 121 -6.46 27.04 -7.20
N VAL A 122 -7.71 26.74 -6.85
CA VAL A 122 -8.78 27.74 -6.73
C VAL A 122 -9.15 28.02 -5.28
N LEU A 123 -8.96 27.05 -4.39
CA LEU A 123 -9.23 27.17 -2.97
C LEU A 123 -8.26 26.31 -2.17
N ILE A 124 -7.87 26.80 -1.00
CA ILE A 124 -7.12 26.05 0.00
C ILE A 124 -7.82 26.25 1.35
N ASP A 125 -8.00 25.16 2.06
CA ASP A 125 -8.48 25.15 3.44
C ASP A 125 -7.39 24.49 4.30
N PHE A 126 -6.69 25.32 5.07
CA PHE A 126 -5.58 24.88 5.91
C PHE A 126 -6.05 24.16 7.16
N ASP A 127 -7.24 24.52 7.68
CA ASP A 127 -7.80 23.95 8.90
C ASP A 127 -8.32 22.53 8.62
N ASN A 128 -8.99 22.34 7.49
CA ASN A 128 -9.54 21.06 7.06
C ASN A 128 -8.59 20.26 6.15
N ASN A 129 -7.35 20.73 5.96
CA ASN A 129 -6.29 20.08 5.19
C ASN A 129 -6.72 19.63 3.79
N PHE A 130 -7.28 20.53 2.99
CA PHE A 130 -7.58 20.23 1.60
C PHE A 130 -7.33 21.41 0.67
N LEU A 131 -7.18 21.10 -0.62
CA LEU A 131 -7.20 22.11 -1.68
C LEU A 131 -8.15 21.68 -2.79
N ILE A 132 -8.67 22.64 -3.55
CA ILE A 132 -9.43 22.38 -4.76
C ILE A 132 -8.63 22.90 -5.94
N THR A 133 -8.46 22.05 -6.96
CA THR A 133 -7.94 22.50 -8.25
C THR A 133 -9.02 22.52 -9.29
N GLN A 134 -8.82 23.37 -10.29
CA GLN A 134 -9.63 23.46 -11.48
C GLN A 134 -8.76 23.21 -12.72
N ASP A 135 -9.28 22.48 -13.70
CA ASP A 135 -8.67 22.38 -15.03
C ASP A 135 -8.64 23.77 -15.69
N PRO A 136 -7.47 24.25 -16.15
CA PRO A 136 -7.36 25.53 -16.84
C PRO A 136 -8.25 25.65 -18.08
N ASN A 137 -8.49 24.54 -18.77
CA ASN A 137 -9.25 24.49 -20.02
C ASN A 137 -10.74 24.17 -19.81
N ASN A 138 -11.12 23.67 -18.64
CA ASN A 138 -12.51 23.35 -18.31
C ASN A 138 -12.84 23.71 -16.85
N ARG A 139 -13.51 24.85 -16.67
CA ARG A 139 -13.82 25.37 -15.33
C ARG A 139 -14.74 24.46 -14.51
N ASN A 140 -15.53 23.61 -15.16
CA ASN A 140 -16.43 22.67 -14.50
C ASN A 140 -15.68 21.42 -13.99
N ASN A 141 -14.44 21.20 -14.44
CA ASN A 141 -13.63 20.09 -14.00
C ASN A 141 -12.82 20.51 -12.77
N GLN A 142 -13.43 20.35 -11.60
CA GLN A 142 -12.81 20.58 -10.30
C GLN A 142 -12.58 19.27 -9.57
N THR A 143 -11.51 19.20 -8.79
CA THR A 143 -11.23 18.07 -7.90
C THR A 143 -10.73 18.60 -6.57
N LYS A 144 -11.27 18.06 -5.48
CA LYS A 144 -10.83 18.34 -4.12
C LYS A 144 -9.82 17.29 -3.68
N PHE A 145 -8.66 17.75 -3.25
CA PHE A 145 -7.55 16.93 -2.80
C PHE A 145 -7.40 17.03 -1.29
N ILE A 146 -7.56 15.89 -0.61
CA ILE A 146 -7.31 15.77 0.83
C ILE A 146 -5.80 15.65 1.04
N ILE A 147 -5.27 16.47 1.94
CA ILE A 147 -3.87 16.52 2.33
C ILE A 147 -3.71 15.75 3.64
N THR A 148 -2.72 14.87 3.69
CA THR A 148 -2.40 14.07 4.88
C THR A 148 -0.98 14.38 5.34
N ASN A 149 -0.59 13.88 6.51
CA ASN A 149 0.79 13.94 7.00
C ASN A 149 1.81 13.27 6.06
N THR A 150 1.36 12.39 5.16
CA THR A 150 2.22 11.70 4.19
C THR A 150 2.30 12.41 2.82
N THR A 151 1.48 13.45 2.61
CA THR A 151 1.47 14.20 1.35
C THR A 151 2.75 15.03 1.23
N SER A 152 3.54 14.73 0.21
CA SER A 152 4.77 15.49 -0.08
C SER A 152 4.48 16.69 -0.97
N ILE A 153 5.03 17.86 -0.63
CA ILE A 153 4.77 19.11 -1.34
C ILE A 153 6.10 19.75 -1.72
N ARG A 154 6.25 20.11 -3.00
CA ARG A 154 7.50 20.65 -3.56
C ARG A 154 7.25 21.90 -4.38
N ASN A 155 8.21 22.83 -4.33
CA ASN A 155 8.24 23.98 -5.21
C ASN A 155 8.67 23.60 -6.64
N ARG A 156 8.60 24.55 -7.57
CA ARG A 156 8.98 24.37 -8.99
C ARG A 156 10.38 23.79 -9.24
N PHE A 157 11.30 23.96 -8.30
CA PHE A 157 12.67 23.45 -8.35
C PHE A 157 12.84 22.08 -7.67
N GLY A 158 11.76 21.49 -7.17
CA GLY A 158 11.76 20.19 -6.49
C GLY A 158 12.14 20.25 -5.01
N ALA A 159 12.36 21.44 -4.43
CA ALA A 159 12.65 21.59 -3.01
C ALA A 159 11.37 21.43 -2.17
N PRO A 160 11.43 20.75 -1.01
CA PRO A 160 10.27 20.57 -0.15
C PRO A 160 9.76 21.90 0.40
N ILE A 161 8.45 22.09 0.39
CA ILE A 161 7.78 23.25 0.98
C ILE A 161 6.63 22.80 1.88
N ARG A 162 6.18 23.69 2.76
CA ARG A 162 5.03 23.44 3.64
C ARG A 162 3.73 23.62 2.87
N PHE A 163 2.66 22.99 3.36
CA PHE A 163 1.31 23.17 2.80
C PHE A 163 0.89 24.64 2.83
N SER A 164 1.19 25.36 3.91
CA SER A 164 0.96 26.80 4.06
C SER A 164 1.69 27.70 3.07
N ALA A 165 2.63 27.17 2.28
CA ALA A 165 3.31 27.92 1.23
C ALA A 165 2.56 27.87 -0.13
N LEU A 166 1.51 27.03 -0.24
CA LEU A 166 0.65 27.01 -1.40
C LEU A 166 -0.33 28.18 -1.37
N HIS A 167 -0.66 28.70 -2.54
CA HIS A 167 -1.55 29.85 -2.70
C HIS A 167 -2.54 29.60 -3.84
N PRO A 168 -3.80 30.09 -3.72
CA PRO A 168 -4.71 30.15 -4.85
C PRO A 168 -4.07 30.82 -6.06
N GLY A 169 -4.39 30.32 -7.24
CA GLY A 169 -3.88 30.79 -8.52
C GLY A 169 -2.63 30.07 -9.01
N GLN A 170 -1.91 29.33 -8.15
CA GLN A 170 -0.74 28.55 -8.55
C GLN A 170 -1.12 27.33 -9.39
N MET A 171 -0.27 26.96 -10.34
CA MET A 171 -0.38 25.72 -11.08
C MET A 171 0.33 24.60 -10.32
N VAL A 172 -0.35 23.45 -10.21
CA VAL A 172 0.17 22.26 -9.55
C VAL A 172 -0.05 21.02 -10.38
N ARG A 173 0.93 20.13 -10.35
CA ARG A 173 0.81 18.73 -10.76
C ARG A 173 0.67 17.87 -9.51
N ILE A 174 -0.46 17.18 -9.39
CA ILE A 174 -0.82 16.39 -8.21
C ILE A 174 -0.87 14.92 -8.59
N THR A 175 -0.06 14.10 -7.92
CA THR A 175 -0.20 12.65 -7.90
C THR A 175 -1.12 12.27 -6.75
N HIS A 176 -2.19 11.53 -7.03
CA HIS A 176 -3.25 11.23 -6.06
C HIS A 176 -3.78 9.81 -6.24
N ALA A 177 -4.58 9.34 -5.30
CA ALA A 177 -5.25 8.03 -5.41
C ALA A 177 -6.16 8.00 -6.65
N ASN A 178 -6.23 6.86 -7.33
CA ASN A 178 -7.09 6.67 -8.49
C ASN A 178 -8.58 6.51 -8.14
N PHE A 179 -8.93 6.35 -6.87
CA PHE A 179 -10.32 6.34 -6.41
C PHE A 179 -10.74 7.76 -6.01
N GLN A 180 -12.01 8.09 -6.24
CA GLN A 180 -12.61 9.36 -5.86
C GLN A 180 -14.01 9.17 -5.27
N THR A 181 -14.47 10.11 -4.45
CA THR A 181 -15.85 10.15 -3.97
C THR A 181 -16.81 10.60 -5.07
N ALA A 182 -18.05 10.12 -5.05
CA ALA A 182 -19.12 10.53 -5.97
C ALA A 182 -19.73 11.92 -5.65
N SER A 183 -18.97 12.81 -5.00
CA SER A 183 -19.42 14.16 -4.66
C SER A 183 -19.12 15.17 -5.77
N ILE A 184 -19.65 16.39 -5.66
CA ILE A 184 -19.35 17.50 -6.57
C ILE A 184 -18.73 18.64 -5.75
N PRO A 185 -17.44 18.96 -5.92
CA PRO A 185 -16.47 18.24 -6.76
C PRO A 185 -16.11 16.85 -6.18
N PRO A 186 -15.62 15.91 -7.02
CA PRO A 186 -15.08 14.63 -6.55
C PRO A 186 -13.88 14.87 -5.64
N GLN A 187 -13.71 14.00 -4.65
CA GLN A 187 -12.66 14.12 -3.62
C GLN A 187 -11.73 12.92 -3.67
N THR A 188 -10.43 13.14 -3.48
CA THR A 188 -9.42 12.07 -3.43
C THR A 188 -8.22 12.47 -2.58
N THR A 189 -7.38 11.51 -2.19
CA THR A 189 -6.20 11.76 -1.36
C THR A 189 -4.99 12.09 -2.23
N ALA A 190 -4.30 13.20 -1.93
CA ALA A 190 -3.07 13.58 -2.62
C ALA A 190 -1.84 12.91 -1.98
N PHE A 191 -0.97 12.33 -2.82
CA PHE A 191 0.30 11.74 -2.40
C PHE A 191 1.48 12.70 -2.62
N HIS A 192 1.47 13.43 -3.73
CA HIS A 192 2.52 14.36 -4.08
C HIS A 192 1.96 15.58 -4.81
N ILE A 193 2.35 16.78 -4.39
CA ILE A 193 2.01 18.05 -5.01
C ILE A 193 3.28 18.75 -5.46
N GLN A 194 3.33 19.14 -6.72
CA GLN A 194 4.45 19.82 -7.35
C GLN A 194 3.97 21.14 -7.94
N LEU A 195 4.53 22.27 -7.51
CA LEU A 195 4.35 23.53 -8.25
C LEU A 195 5.01 23.42 -9.62
N ILE A 196 4.36 23.95 -10.65
CA ILE A 196 4.86 24.02 -12.02
C ILE A 196 4.94 25.45 -12.52
#